data_AF-A0A351TGL5-F1
#
_entry.id   AF-A0A351TGL5-F1
#
_cell.length_a   1.000
_cell.length_b   1.000
_cell.length_c   1.000
_cell.angle_alpha   90.00
_cell.angle_beta   90.00
_cell.angle_gamma   90.00
#
_symmetry.space_group_name_H-M   'P 1'
#
loop_
_entity.id
_entity.type
_entity.pdbx_description
1 polymer ?
#
loop_
_entity_poly.entity_id
_entity_poly.type
_entity_poly.pdbx_seq_one_letter_code
_entity_poly.pdbx_strand_id
1 'polypeptide(L)'
;RPNPIIQMGLFMDGDGIPLAFSLFPGNANEQTSLKPLEEKVLSEFGCQKFIYCSDAGLGSEKIRNYNHMGKRAFIVTQSIKKLKAEDKEWALNPVAFKRVSDGKDVDITTLPDDDTGLYYKEEPYTPHTLHQRLIVTYSPKYARYQKTIRDKQVDRARKMLESGSVKKERKNPNDP
;
A
#
# COMPACT_ATOMS: atom_id res chain seq x y z
N ARG A 1 17.05 5.06 -29.90
CA ARG A 1 17.39 5.80 -28.66
C ARG A 1 16.20 5.62 -27.72
N PRO A 2 16.34 5.05 -26.51
CA PRO A 2 15.23 5.08 -25.57
C PRO A 2 14.88 6.54 -25.28
N ASN A 3 13.59 6.88 -25.27
CA ASN A 3 13.15 8.24 -24.97
C ASN A 3 13.64 8.61 -23.57
N PRO A 4 14.12 9.86 -23.34
CA PRO A 4 14.48 10.29 -22.01
C PRO A 4 13.25 10.19 -21.09
N ILE A 5 13.36 9.37 -20.05
CA ILE A 5 12.32 9.21 -19.03
C ILE A 5 12.60 10.24 -17.94
N ILE A 6 11.57 10.99 -17.56
CA ILE A 6 11.58 11.90 -16.41
C ILE A 6 10.63 11.28 -15.37
N GLN A 7 11.05 11.29 -14.12
CA GLN A 7 10.20 10.96 -12.98
C GLN A 7 9.76 12.26 -12.29
N MET A 8 8.57 12.22 -11.69
CA MET A 8 7.98 13.34 -10.96
C MET A 8 7.57 12.88 -9.58
N GLY A 9 8.10 13.54 -8.55
CA GLY A 9 7.56 13.46 -7.20
C GLY A 9 6.51 14.57 -7.04
N LEU A 10 5.34 14.21 -6.53
CA LEU A 10 4.21 15.13 -6.35
C LEU A 10 3.65 14.98 -4.94
N PHE A 11 3.59 16.07 -4.20
CA PHE A 11 2.83 16.19 -2.96
C PHE A 11 1.49 16.82 -3.24
N MET A 12 0.42 16.18 -2.76
CA MET A 12 -0.94 16.69 -2.81
C MET A 12 -1.51 16.75 -1.39
N ASP A 13 -2.47 17.65 -1.16
CA ASP A 13 -3.26 17.63 0.06
C ASP A 13 -4.36 16.55 0.03
N GLY A 14 -5.19 16.52 1.09
CA GLY A 14 -6.28 15.56 1.22
C GLY A 14 -7.41 15.73 0.21
N ASP A 15 -7.52 16.91 -0.43
CA ASP A 15 -8.50 17.23 -1.47
C ASP A 15 -7.95 16.96 -2.88
N GLY A 16 -6.69 16.50 -2.96
CA GLY A 16 -6.01 16.20 -4.22
C GLY A 16 -5.41 17.42 -4.91
N ILE A 17 -5.25 18.54 -4.21
CA ILE A 17 -4.63 19.75 -4.74
C ILE A 17 -3.10 19.60 -4.68
N PRO A 18 -2.39 19.75 -5.80
CA PRO A 18 -0.93 19.79 -5.82
C PRO A 18 -0.36 20.89 -4.93
N LEU A 19 0.49 20.52 -3.97
CA LEU A 19 1.21 21.45 -3.12
C LEU A 19 2.62 21.71 -3.66
N ALA A 20 3.37 20.65 -3.96
CA ALA A 20 4.74 20.75 -4.44
C ALA A 20 5.06 19.62 -5.41
N PHE A 21 5.91 19.91 -6.39
CA PHE A 21 6.44 18.90 -7.31
C PHE A 21 7.95 19.04 -7.50
N SER A 22 8.58 17.95 -7.90
CA SER A 22 10.00 17.90 -8.28
C SER A 22 10.17 16.96 -9.47
N LEU A 23 10.96 17.39 -10.46
CA LEU A 23 11.27 16.62 -11.66
C LEU A 23 12.72 16.13 -11.57
N PHE A 24 12.94 14.85 -11.91
CA PHE A 24 14.27 14.25 -11.88
C PHE A 24 14.45 13.22 -13.00
N PRO A 25 15.70 12.94 -13.42
CA PRO A 25 15.98 11.91 -14.42
C PRO A 25 15.41 10.55 -14.00
N GLY A 26 14.82 9.80 -14.93
CA GLY A 26 14.14 8.54 -14.62
C GLY A 26 15.04 7.39 -14.14
N ASN A 27 16.37 7.58 -14.17
CA ASN A 27 17.35 6.67 -13.58
C ASN A 27 17.77 7.09 -12.16
N ALA A 28 17.28 8.22 -11.64
CA ALA A 28 17.58 8.68 -10.31
C ALA A 28 16.73 7.93 -9.26
N ASN A 29 17.25 7.85 -8.03
CA ASN A 29 16.54 7.17 -6.95
C ASN A 29 15.42 8.06 -6.41
N GLU A 30 14.17 7.61 -6.56
CA GLU A 30 12.97 8.32 -6.11
C GLU A 30 13.02 8.70 -4.62
N GLN A 31 13.65 7.88 -3.75
CA GLN A 31 13.76 8.17 -2.31
C GLN A 31 14.55 9.45 -2.01
N THR A 32 15.47 9.84 -2.91
CA THR A 32 16.28 11.06 -2.72
C THR A 32 15.50 12.34 -3.02
N SER A 33 14.41 12.24 -3.79
CA SER A 33 13.55 13.38 -4.14
C SER A 33 12.57 13.80 -3.04
N LEU A 34 12.31 12.92 -2.06
CA LEU A 34 11.31 13.17 -1.01
C LEU A 34 11.72 14.28 -0.06
N LYS A 35 12.99 14.28 0.39
CA LYS A 35 13.47 15.29 1.35
C LYS A 35 13.35 16.73 0.80
N PRO A 36 13.81 17.04 -0.43
CA PRO A 36 13.61 18.39 -0.99
C PRO A 36 12.14 18.78 -1.15
N LEU A 37 11.26 17.81 -1.45
CA LEU A 37 9.82 18.04 -1.58
C LEU A 37 9.17 18.33 -0.22
N GLU A 38 9.51 17.55 0.81
CA GLU A 38 9.04 17.75 2.17
C GLU A 38 9.54 19.07 2.77
N GLU A 39 10.79 19.45 2.49
CA GLU A 39 11.35 20.76 2.87
C GLU A 39 10.58 21.91 2.22
N LYS A 40 10.25 21.82 0.92
CA LYS A 40 9.42 22.81 0.23
C LYS A 40 8.02 22.92 0.84
N VAL A 41 7.37 21.80 1.12
CA VAL A 41 6.03 21.81 1.76
C VAL A 41 6.09 22.46 3.14
N LEU A 42 7.13 22.16 3.93
CA LEU A 42 7.33 22.77 5.24
C LEU A 42 7.61 24.28 5.15
N SER A 43 8.45 24.72 4.21
CA SER A 43 8.86 26.12 4.08
C SER A 43 7.80 27.00 3.43
N GLU A 44 7.11 26.49 2.40
CA GLU A 44 6.19 27.29 1.57
C GLU A 44 4.76 27.28 2.09
N PHE A 45 4.29 26.16 2.68
CA PHE A 45 2.91 26.04 3.16
C PHE A 45 2.77 26.21 4.68
N GLY A 46 3.88 26.28 5.42
CA GLY A 46 3.86 26.37 6.90
C GLY A 46 3.18 25.18 7.59
N CYS A 47 2.94 24.09 6.86
CA CYS A 47 2.21 22.91 7.33
C CYS A 47 3.11 22.05 8.23
N GLN A 48 3.16 22.38 9.52
CA GLN A 48 3.95 21.62 10.50
C GLN A 48 3.32 20.26 10.88
N LYS A 49 2.03 20.07 10.60
CA LYS A 49 1.27 18.86 10.93
C LYS A 49 0.64 18.29 9.66
N PHE A 50 1.18 17.18 9.20
CA PHE A 50 0.63 16.43 8.06
C PHE A 50 0.83 14.92 8.25
N ILE A 51 0.10 14.14 7.46
CA ILE A 51 0.24 12.68 7.38
C ILE A 51 0.85 12.36 6.01
N TYR A 52 2.06 11.80 6.00
CA TYR A 52 2.72 11.34 4.78
C TYR A 52 2.15 9.99 4.33
N CYS A 53 1.49 9.95 3.18
CA CYS A 53 0.89 8.74 2.62
C CYS A 53 1.72 8.22 1.44
N SER A 54 2.20 6.99 1.52
CA SER A 54 3.14 6.45 0.53
C SER A 54 3.02 4.93 0.34
N ASP A 55 3.42 4.47 -0.84
CA ASP A 55 3.62 3.04 -1.08
C ASP A 55 4.88 2.49 -0.40
N ALA A 56 5.13 1.19 -0.57
CA ALA A 56 6.23 0.47 0.05
C ALA A 56 7.61 0.81 -0.53
N GLY A 57 7.67 1.32 -1.77
CA GLY A 57 8.92 1.67 -2.46
C GLY A 57 9.58 2.92 -1.88
N LEU A 58 8.75 3.84 -1.38
CA LEU A 58 9.14 5.09 -0.73
C LEU A 58 9.07 5.01 0.82
N GLY A 59 8.89 3.81 1.35
CA GLY A 59 8.68 3.55 2.78
C GLY A 59 9.92 3.17 3.59
N SER A 60 11.11 3.67 3.26
CA SER A 60 12.35 3.29 3.96
C SER A 60 12.36 3.74 5.42
N GLU A 61 13.09 3.05 6.30
CA GLU A 61 13.14 3.38 7.73
C GLU A 61 13.62 4.83 7.98
N LYS A 62 14.55 5.32 7.15
CA LYS A 62 15.00 6.72 7.19
C LYS A 62 13.88 7.70 6.90
N ILE A 63 13.03 7.41 5.90
CA ILE A 63 11.88 8.25 5.54
C ILE A 63 10.80 8.19 6.62
N ARG A 64 10.52 7.00 7.15
CA ARG A 64 9.58 6.83 8.27
C ARG A 64 10.02 7.58 9.52
N ASN A 65 11.31 7.47 9.89
CA ASN A 65 11.87 8.21 11.02
C ASN A 65 11.73 9.72 10.82
N TYR A 66 12.07 10.23 9.63
CA TYR A 66 11.94 11.66 9.33
C TYR A 66 10.48 12.14 9.42
N ASN A 67 9.53 11.36 8.87
CA ASN A 67 8.09 11.66 8.92
C ASN A 67 7.43 11.36 10.28
N HIS A 68 8.15 10.73 11.22
CA HIS A 68 7.72 10.54 12.60
C HIS A 68 8.22 11.65 13.54
N MET A 69 9.15 12.50 13.09
CA MET A 69 9.69 13.58 13.91
C MET A 69 8.73 14.76 14.01
N GLY A 70 8.55 15.29 15.23
CA GLY A 70 7.75 16.50 15.49
C GLY A 70 6.25 16.21 15.55
N LYS A 71 5.44 16.97 14.80
CA LYS A 71 3.96 16.83 14.75
C LYS A 71 3.48 16.07 13.51
N ARG A 72 4.36 15.31 12.87
CA ARG A 72 4.10 14.59 11.61
C ARG A 72 3.76 13.13 11.89
N ALA A 73 2.97 12.54 11.01
CA ALA A 73 2.67 11.11 11.02
C ALA A 73 2.81 10.54 9.61
N PHE A 74 2.76 9.22 9.47
CA PHE A 74 2.82 8.58 8.17
C PHE A 74 1.90 7.37 8.09
N ILE A 75 1.48 7.06 6.86
CA ILE A 75 0.81 5.81 6.48
C ILE A 75 1.60 5.26 5.30
N VAL A 76 2.25 4.13 5.50
CA VAL A 76 3.09 3.49 4.49
C VAL A 76 2.59 2.07 4.29
N THR A 77 2.44 1.63 3.04
CA THR A 77 2.03 0.26 2.78
C THR A 77 3.11 -0.73 3.22
N GLN A 78 2.73 -1.73 4.01
CA GLN A 78 3.60 -2.81 4.44
C GLN A 78 3.25 -4.10 3.71
N SER A 79 4.22 -4.70 3.02
CA SER A 79 3.99 -5.99 2.36
C SER A 79 3.85 -7.10 3.40
N ILE A 80 2.69 -7.79 3.40
CA ILE A 80 2.46 -8.97 4.25
C ILE A 80 3.52 -10.06 4.01
N LYS A 81 4.02 -10.19 2.78
CA LYS A 81 5.08 -11.16 2.45
C LYS A 81 6.42 -10.85 3.10
N LYS A 82 6.67 -9.58 3.46
CA LYS A 82 7.92 -9.11 4.09
C LYS A 82 7.80 -8.98 5.62
N LEU A 83 6.66 -9.32 6.21
CA LEU A 83 6.49 -9.35 7.66
C LEU A 83 7.24 -10.54 8.27
N LYS A 84 7.60 -10.44 9.56
CA LYS A 84 8.10 -11.58 10.33
C LYS A 84 6.99 -12.63 10.47
N ALA A 85 7.34 -13.87 10.83
CA ALA A 85 6.39 -14.97 10.88
C ALA A 85 5.19 -14.68 11.79
N GLU A 86 5.47 -14.17 13.01
CA GLU A 86 4.45 -13.80 14.01
C GLU A 86 3.52 -12.69 13.49
N ASP A 87 4.07 -11.56 13.06
CA ASP A 87 3.29 -10.44 12.49
C ASP A 87 2.45 -10.88 11.28
N LYS A 88 2.98 -11.81 10.47
CA LYS A 88 2.30 -12.32 9.28
C LYS A 88 1.15 -13.24 9.65
N GLU A 89 1.34 -14.13 10.62
CA GLU A 89 0.30 -15.00 11.14
C GLU A 89 -0.82 -14.16 11.76
N TRP A 90 -0.46 -13.17 12.60
CA TRP A 90 -1.40 -12.22 13.13
C TRP A 90 -2.13 -11.49 12.01
N ALA A 91 -1.44 -10.92 11.04
CA ALA A 91 -2.06 -10.14 9.97
C ALA A 91 -3.08 -10.95 9.14
N LEU A 92 -2.82 -12.25 8.94
CA LEU A 92 -3.70 -13.16 8.19
C LEU A 92 -4.84 -13.77 9.02
N ASN A 93 -4.80 -13.65 10.34
CA ASN A 93 -5.85 -14.16 11.21
C ASN A 93 -7.17 -13.40 10.99
N PRO A 94 -8.31 -14.06 10.70
CA PRO A 94 -9.58 -13.37 10.43
C PRO A 94 -10.27 -12.80 11.68
N VAL A 95 -9.74 -12.99 12.89
CA VAL A 95 -10.39 -12.51 14.12
C VAL A 95 -10.00 -11.07 14.49
N ALA A 96 -10.75 -10.50 15.44
CA ALA A 96 -10.51 -9.20 16.06
C ALA A 96 -10.56 -7.99 15.11
N PHE A 97 -11.35 -8.11 14.03
CA PHE A 97 -11.66 -6.98 13.16
C PHE A 97 -12.75 -6.10 13.76
N LYS A 98 -12.63 -4.81 13.49
CA LYS A 98 -13.59 -3.76 13.81
C LYS A 98 -14.11 -3.13 12.54
N ARG A 99 -15.39 -2.77 12.52
CA ARG A 99 -15.95 -2.00 11.41
C ARG A 99 -15.53 -0.53 11.51
N VAL A 100 -15.07 0.05 10.40
CA VAL A 100 -14.59 1.44 10.37
C VAL A 100 -15.69 2.46 10.71
N SER A 101 -16.94 2.18 10.35
CA SER A 101 -18.04 3.13 10.52
C SER A 101 -18.49 3.36 11.96
N ASP A 102 -18.40 2.32 12.81
CA ASP A 102 -18.93 2.36 14.18
C ASP A 102 -17.97 1.78 15.25
N GLY A 103 -16.82 1.26 14.84
CA GLY A 103 -15.80 0.71 15.73
C GLY A 103 -16.17 -0.61 16.40
N LYS A 104 -17.30 -1.24 16.02
CA LYS A 104 -17.76 -2.49 16.63
C LYS A 104 -16.93 -3.67 16.15
N ASP A 105 -16.70 -4.62 17.05
CA ASP A 105 -16.08 -5.90 16.71
C ASP A 105 -16.99 -6.70 15.76
N VAL A 106 -16.40 -7.28 14.72
CA VAL A 106 -17.10 -8.02 13.66
C VAL A 106 -16.27 -9.23 13.26
N ASP A 107 -16.96 -10.36 13.10
CA ASP A 107 -16.39 -11.55 12.46
C ASP A 107 -16.49 -11.40 10.93
N ILE A 108 -15.35 -11.15 10.29
CA ILE A 108 -15.30 -10.94 8.83
C ILE A 108 -15.59 -12.22 8.03
N THR A 109 -15.64 -13.40 8.66
CA THR A 109 -15.94 -14.68 8.00
C THR A 109 -17.43 -14.92 7.81
N THR A 110 -18.27 -14.16 8.50
CA THR A 110 -19.74 -14.31 8.48
C THR A 110 -20.46 -13.13 7.79
N LEU A 111 -19.69 -12.28 7.10
CA LEU A 111 -20.23 -11.12 6.41
C LEU A 111 -21.11 -11.52 5.21
N PRO A 112 -22.20 -10.76 4.94
CA PRO A 112 -23.00 -10.94 3.74
C PRO A 112 -22.19 -10.77 2.45
N ASP A 113 -22.57 -11.51 1.41
CA ASP A 113 -21.89 -11.47 0.11
C ASP A 113 -21.96 -10.11 -0.59
N ASP A 114 -22.99 -9.31 -0.31
CA ASP A 114 -23.19 -7.96 -0.85
C ASP A 114 -22.58 -6.85 0.03
N ASP A 115 -21.98 -7.19 1.17
CA ASP A 115 -21.37 -6.22 2.09
C ASP A 115 -20.33 -5.36 1.36
N THR A 116 -20.36 -4.06 1.63
CA THR A 116 -19.44 -3.04 1.07
C THR A 116 -18.68 -2.28 2.16
N GLY A 117 -18.75 -2.76 3.40
CA GLY A 117 -18.08 -2.18 4.54
C GLY A 117 -16.56 -2.24 4.44
N LEU A 118 -15.92 -1.47 5.31
CA LEU A 118 -14.49 -1.51 5.54
C LEU A 118 -14.25 -1.92 6.98
N TYR A 119 -13.36 -2.90 7.16
CA TYR A 119 -13.02 -3.48 8.43
C TYR A 119 -11.53 -3.33 8.66
N TYR A 120 -11.11 -3.20 9.90
CA TYR A 120 -9.71 -3.07 10.24
C TYR A 120 -9.39 -3.75 11.57
N LYS A 121 -8.12 -4.10 11.75
CA LYS A 121 -7.54 -4.44 13.03
C LYS A 121 -6.14 -3.87 13.11
N GLU A 122 -5.63 -3.74 14.32
CA GLU A 122 -4.36 -3.08 14.55
C GLU A 122 -3.63 -3.63 15.77
N GLU A 123 -2.30 -3.61 15.70
CA GLU A 123 -1.44 -3.94 16.83
C GLU A 123 -0.17 -3.07 16.83
N PRO A 124 0.50 -2.93 17.99
CA PRO A 124 1.83 -2.33 18.03
C PRO A 124 2.80 -3.08 17.12
N TYR A 125 3.59 -2.35 16.33
CA TYR A 125 4.51 -2.92 15.35
C TYR A 125 5.84 -2.18 15.38
N THR A 126 6.90 -2.87 15.76
CA THR A 126 8.24 -2.30 15.88
C THR A 126 9.23 -3.22 15.17
N PRO A 127 9.38 -3.13 13.83
CA PRO A 127 10.24 -4.07 13.10
C PRO A 127 11.72 -3.89 13.44
N HIS A 128 12.12 -2.66 13.80
CA HIS A 128 13.49 -2.25 14.12
C HIS A 128 13.47 -1.31 15.33
N THR A 129 13.75 -0.01 15.13
CA THR A 129 13.87 0.98 16.21
C THR A 129 12.64 1.85 16.36
N LEU A 130 11.91 2.07 15.26
CA LEU A 130 10.77 2.95 15.22
C LEU A 130 9.48 2.22 15.65
N HIS A 131 8.88 2.68 16.75
CA HIS A 131 7.57 2.21 17.23
C HIS A 131 6.45 2.71 16.32
N GLN A 132 5.68 1.77 15.77
CA GLN A 132 4.62 2.03 14.80
C GLN A 132 3.37 1.21 15.17
N ARG A 133 2.32 1.37 14.37
CA ARG A 133 1.13 0.50 14.41
C ARG A 133 1.02 -0.21 13.07
N LEU A 134 0.82 -1.52 13.10
CA LEU A 134 0.44 -2.28 11.93
C LEU A 134 -1.09 -2.26 11.85
N ILE A 135 -1.63 -1.75 10.75
CA ILE A 135 -3.07 -1.72 10.50
C ILE A 135 -3.34 -2.65 9.32
N VAL A 136 -4.21 -3.64 9.53
CA VAL A 136 -4.69 -4.55 8.48
C VAL A 136 -6.13 -4.18 8.17
N THR A 137 -6.45 -4.01 6.90
CA THR A 137 -7.81 -3.72 6.45
C THR A 137 -8.38 -4.88 5.64
N TYR A 138 -9.70 -5.05 5.75
CA TYR A 138 -10.47 -6.02 4.98
C TYR A 138 -11.67 -5.32 4.35
N SER A 139 -11.86 -5.54 3.04
CA SER A 139 -13.01 -5.05 2.29
C SER A 139 -13.62 -6.22 1.51
N PRO A 140 -14.87 -6.63 1.79
CA PRO A 140 -15.53 -7.71 1.05
C PRO A 140 -15.62 -7.40 -0.45
N LYS A 141 -15.91 -6.15 -0.81
CA LYS A 141 -15.89 -5.68 -2.21
C LYS A 141 -14.55 -5.96 -2.89
N TYR A 142 -13.44 -5.62 -2.24
CA TYR A 142 -12.10 -5.88 -2.78
C TYR A 142 -11.77 -7.37 -2.82
N ALA A 143 -12.19 -8.14 -1.80
CA ALA A 143 -12.03 -9.59 -1.76
C ALA A 143 -12.75 -10.28 -2.92
N ARG A 144 -14.00 -9.87 -3.23
CA ARG A 144 -14.76 -10.34 -4.39
C ARG A 144 -14.04 -10.02 -5.70
N TYR A 145 -13.59 -8.78 -5.87
CA TYR A 145 -12.81 -8.37 -7.05
C TYR A 145 -11.55 -9.24 -7.24
N GLN A 146 -10.77 -9.44 -6.18
CA GLN A 146 -9.57 -10.29 -6.21
C GLN A 146 -9.89 -11.77 -6.46
N LYS A 147 -11.04 -12.26 -5.97
CA LYS A 147 -11.54 -13.61 -6.31
C LYS A 147 -11.84 -13.73 -7.81
N THR A 148 -12.57 -12.78 -8.39
CA THR A 148 -12.87 -12.77 -9.83
C THR A 148 -11.62 -12.74 -10.71
N ILE A 149 -10.58 -11.99 -10.31
CA ILE A 149 -9.29 -12.00 -11.03
C ILE A 149 -8.65 -13.39 -10.98
N ARG A 150 -8.59 -14.02 -9.80
CA ARG A 150 -8.02 -15.36 -9.63
C ARG A 150 -8.81 -16.41 -10.41
N ASP A 151 -10.13 -16.35 -10.40
CA ASP A 151 -10.98 -17.28 -11.14
C ASP A 151 -10.70 -17.19 -12.66
N LYS A 152 -10.55 -15.97 -13.18
CA LYS A 152 -10.16 -15.75 -14.59
C LYS A 152 -8.76 -16.30 -14.91
N GLN A 153 -7.82 -16.24 -13.98
CA GLN A 153 -6.49 -16.85 -14.16
C GLN A 153 -6.60 -18.38 -14.22
N VAL A 154 -7.38 -18.98 -13.31
CA VAL A 154 -7.63 -20.43 -13.30
C VAL A 154 -8.30 -20.89 -14.60
N ASP A 155 -9.30 -20.17 -15.10
CA ASP A 155 -9.97 -20.53 -16.35
C ASP A 155 -9.03 -20.44 -17.56
N ARG A 156 -8.13 -19.47 -17.59
CA ARG A 156 -7.07 -19.39 -18.61
C ARG A 156 -6.11 -20.57 -18.51
N ALA A 157 -5.70 -20.95 -17.29
CA ALA A 157 -4.84 -22.11 -17.07
C ALA A 157 -5.49 -23.39 -17.59
N ARG A 158 -6.78 -23.60 -17.29
CA ARG A 158 -7.57 -24.75 -17.78
C ARG A 158 -7.62 -24.79 -19.30
N LYS A 159 -7.96 -23.67 -19.95
CA LYS A 159 -7.98 -23.58 -21.42
C LYS A 159 -6.63 -23.89 -22.06
N MET A 160 -5.53 -23.45 -21.44
CA MET A 160 -4.18 -23.75 -21.94
C MET A 160 -3.83 -25.23 -21.86
N LEU A 161 -4.29 -25.92 -20.82
CA LEU A 161 -4.11 -27.38 -20.69
C LEU A 161 -4.93 -28.12 -21.75
N GLU A 162 -6.18 -27.72 -21.97
CA GLU A 162 -7.08 -28.29 -22.98
C GLU A 162 -6.56 -28.10 -24.41
N SER A 163 -6.00 -26.92 -24.72
CA SER A 163 -5.47 -26.61 -26.06
C SER A 163 -4.04 -27.14 -26.29
N GLY A 164 -3.39 -27.73 -25.28
CA GLY A 164 -2.00 -28.18 -25.35
C GLY A 164 -0.98 -27.07 -25.61
N SER A 165 -1.37 -25.80 -25.43
CA SER A 165 -0.53 -24.64 -25.76
C SER A 165 0.23 -24.16 -24.52
N VAL A 166 1.54 -24.37 -24.49
CA VAL A 166 2.43 -23.83 -23.46
C VAL A 166 2.91 -22.44 -23.89
N LYS A 167 2.67 -21.43 -23.04
CA LYS A 167 3.14 -20.07 -23.28
C LYS A 167 4.67 -20.03 -23.08
N LYS A 168 5.42 -19.66 -24.13
CA LYS A 168 6.89 -19.57 -24.12
C LYS A 168 7.44 -18.20 -23.70
N GLU A 169 6.56 -17.19 -23.52
CA GLU A 169 6.96 -15.81 -23.23
C GLU A 169 6.90 -15.43 -21.75
N ARG A 170 7.57 -14.32 -21.40
CA ARG A 170 7.79 -13.84 -20.03
C ARG A 170 6.50 -13.57 -19.26
N LYS A 171 6.59 -13.80 -17.94
CA LYS A 171 5.55 -13.52 -16.94
C LYS A 171 4.97 -12.11 -17.10
N ASN A 172 3.67 -12.02 -17.32
CA ASN A 172 2.87 -10.80 -17.25
C ASN A 172 1.87 -10.87 -16.07
N PRO A 173 1.29 -9.74 -15.63
CA PRO A 173 0.39 -9.70 -14.47
C PRO A 173 -0.90 -10.51 -14.63
N ASN A 174 -1.23 -10.87 -15.86
CA ASN A 174 -2.44 -11.57 -16.27
C ASN A 174 -2.18 -13.05 -16.59
N ASP A 175 -0.94 -13.51 -16.39
CA ASP A 175 -0.59 -14.90 -16.61
C ASP A 175 -1.29 -15.80 -15.58
N PRO A 176 -1.64 -17.04 -15.99
CA PRO A 176 -2.24 -18.02 -15.10
C PRO A 176 -1.32 -18.45 -13.95
#